data_AF-A0AAD9IQK2-F1
#
_entry.id   AF-A0AAD9IQK2-F1
#
_cell.length_a   1.000
_cell.length_b   1.000
_cell.length_c   1.000
_cell.angle_alpha   90.00
_cell.angle_beta   90.00
_cell.angle_gamma   90.00
#
_symmetry.space_group_name_H-M   'P 1'
#
loop_
_entity.id
_entity.type
_entity.pdbx_description
1 polymer ?
#
loop_
_entity_poly.entity_id
_entity_poly.type
_entity_poly.pdbx_seq_one_letter_code
_entity_poly.pdbx_strand_id
1 'polypeptide(L)' 'MSRETDLDRTRQYYELLYLTPEEILKHIVEHGPQFTEQEYTNLLALSYRSKRGLPEAVLDETLRKLSDILVKYDTFV' A
#
# COMPACT_ATOMS: atom_id res chain seq x y z
N MET A 1 -6.90 -19.34 -13.85
CA MET A 1 -6.03 -18.38 -13.16
C MET A 1 -4.67 -19.04 -13.05
N SER A 2 -3.73 -18.60 -13.88
CA SER A 2 -2.45 -19.28 -14.09
C SER A 2 -1.54 -19.02 -12.90
N ARG A 3 -0.90 -20.07 -12.40
CA ARG A 3 -0.01 -20.05 -11.24
C ARG A 3 1.10 -18.99 -11.34
N GLU A 4 1.49 -18.61 -12.56
CA GLU A 4 2.42 -17.52 -12.85
C GLU A 4 1.87 -16.13 -12.49
N THR A 5 0.58 -15.87 -12.68
CA THR A 5 -0.05 -14.58 -12.34
C THR A 5 -0.15 -14.37 -10.83
N ASP A 6 -0.37 -15.45 -10.09
CA ASP A 6 -0.45 -15.45 -8.63
C ASP A 6 0.94 -15.24 -8.00
N LEU A 7 1.97 -15.85 -8.60
CA LEU A 7 3.37 -15.66 -8.19
C LEU A 7 3.86 -14.23 -8.43
N ASP A 8 3.50 -13.63 -9.56
CA ASP A 8 3.89 -12.25 -9.87
C ASP A 8 3.23 -11.26 -8.91
N ARG A 9 1.92 -11.42 -8.67
CA ARG A 9 1.18 -10.64 -7.66
C ARG A 9 1.78 -10.79 -6.26
N THR A 10 2.13 -12.01 -5.86
CA THR A 10 2.75 -12.27 -4.56
C THR A 10 4.12 -11.59 -4.45
N ARG A 11 4.95 -11.67 -5.51
CA ARG A 11 6.26 -10.99 -5.54
C ARG A 11 6.09 -9.48 -5.38
N GLN A 12 5.23 -8.86 -6.17
CA GLN A 12 4.98 -7.42 -6.11
C GLN A 12 4.51 -6.99 -4.72
N TYR A 13 3.60 -7.76 -4.10
CA TYR A 13 3.14 -7.47 -2.73
C TYR A 13 4.28 -7.54 -1.72
N TYR A 14 5.18 -8.53 -1.86
CA TYR A 14 6.35 -8.66 -1.02
C TYR A 14 7.37 -7.53 -1.24
N GLU A 15 7.53 -7.04 -2.48
CA GLU A 15 8.40 -5.90 -2.75
C GLU A 15 7.92 -4.63 -2.05
N LEU A 16 6.59 -4.42 -1.98
CA LEU A 16 6.01 -3.31 -1.22
C LEU A 16 6.33 -3.35 0.28
N LEU A 17 6.56 -4.52 0.88
CA LEU A 17 6.96 -4.64 2.29
C LEU A 17 8.35 -4.04 2.58
N TYR A 18 9.21 -3.95 1.56
CA TYR A 18 10.54 -3.37 1.68
C TYR A 18 10.56 -1.87 1.43
N LEU A 19 9.45 -1.31 0.93
CA LEU A 19 9.31 0.12 0.66
C LEU A 19 8.87 0.89 1.90
N THR A 20 9.17 2.18 1.89
CA THR A 20 8.62 3.11 2.88
C THR A 20 7.13 3.40 2.61
N PRO A 21 6.36 3.82 3.63
CA PRO A 21 4.98 4.27 3.44
C PRO A 21 4.81 5.28 2.29
N GLU A 22 5.74 6.22 2.19
CA GLU A 22 5.75 7.26 1.15
C GLU A 22 5.96 6.68 -0.25
N GLU A 23 6.88 5.73 -0.38
CA GLU A 23 7.13 5.03 -1.65
C GLU A 23 5.95 4.16 -2.08
N ILE A 24 5.27 3.50 -1.13
CA ILE A 24 4.04 2.74 -1.42
C ILE A 24 2.97 3.67 -1.99
N LEU A 25 2.73 4.83 -1.35
CA LEU A 25 1.77 5.82 -1.84
C LEU A 25 2.16 6.34 -3.23
N LYS A 26 3.44 6.64 -3.45
CA LYS A 26 3.95 7.08 -4.76
C LYS A 26 3.72 6.02 -5.84
N HIS A 27 3.98 4.76 -5.52
CA HIS A 27 3.76 3.64 -6.44
C HIS A 27 2.29 3.52 -6.87
N ILE A 28 1.34 3.73 -5.94
CA ILE A 28 -0.10 3.73 -6.26
C ILE A 28 -0.45 4.89 -7.20
N VAL A 29 0.15 6.06 -7.01
CA VAL A 29 -0.08 7.24 -7.88
C VAL A 29 0.58 7.08 -9.26
N GLU A 30 1.71 6.38 -9.37
CA GLU A 30 2.40 6.20 -10.64
C GLU A 30 1.81 5.05 -11.48
N HIS A 31 1.44 3.95 -10.82
CA HIS A 31 1.02 2.71 -11.49
C HIS A 31 -0.46 2.37 -11.33
N GLY A 32 -1.19 3.14 -10.51
CA GLY A 32 -2.53 2.80 -10.06
C GLY A 32 -2.55 1.75 -8.94
N PRO A 33 -3.72 1.54 -8.31
CA PRO A 33 -3.90 0.54 -7.28
C PRO A 33 -3.87 -0.87 -7.88
N GLN A 34 -2.87 -1.66 -7.48
CA GLN A 34 -2.72 -3.07 -7.89
C GLN A 34 -3.28 -4.04 -6.84
N PHE A 35 -3.45 -3.56 -5.61
CA PHE A 35 -3.97 -4.30 -4.47
C PHE A 35 -5.19 -3.58 -3.89
N THR A 36 -5.91 -4.27 -3.01
CA THR A 36 -7.05 -3.70 -2.30
C THR A 36 -6.63 -2.71 -1.21
N GLU A 37 -7.54 -1.82 -0.82
CA GLU A 37 -7.31 -0.89 0.31
C GLU A 37 -6.91 -1.64 1.60
N GLN A 38 -7.53 -2.79 1.85
CA GLN A 38 -7.24 -3.64 3.00
C GLN A 38 -5.79 -4.17 2.96
N GLU A 39 -5.33 -4.61 1.79
CA GLU A 39 -3.96 -5.08 1.55
C GLU A 39 -2.93 -3.97 1.82
N TYR A 40 -3.16 -2.76 1.30
CA TYR A 40 -2.31 -1.61 1.56
C TYR A 40 -2.33 -1.16 3.03
N THR A 41 -3.49 -1.18 3.67
CA THR A 41 -3.65 -0.86 5.11
C THR A 41 -2.81 -1.81 5.96
N ASN A 42 -2.86 -3.11 5.65
CA ASN A 42 -2.06 -4.11 6.34
C ASN A 42 -0.56 -3.91 6.12
N LEU A 43 -0.11 -3.63 4.89
CA LEU A 43 1.29 -3.31 4.58
C LEU A 43 1.81 -2.13 5.41
N LEU A 44 1.04 -1.03 5.43
CA LEU A 44 1.41 0.18 6.17
C LEU A 44 1.45 -0.06 7.67
N ALA A 45 0.47 -0.77 8.22
CA ALA A 45 0.44 -1.15 9.64
C ALA A 45 1.62 -2.07 10.01
N LEU A 46 2.00 -3.01 9.15
CA LEU A 46 3.16 -3.89 9.32
C LEU A 46 4.49 -3.10 9.28
N SER A 47 4.67 -2.22 8.29
CA SER A 47 5.85 -1.36 8.14
C SER A 47 6.02 -0.46 9.36
N TYR A 48 4.91 0.07 9.87
CA TYR A 48 4.86 0.89 11.07
C TYR A 48 5.20 0.10 12.35
N ARG A 49 4.64 -1.11 12.54
CA ARG A 49 4.99 -2.00 13.67
C ARG A 49 6.45 -2.43 13.65
N SER A 50 7.02 -2.59 12.46
CA SER A 50 8.44 -2.92 12.28
C SER A 50 9.34 -1.75 12.73
N LYS A 51 8.93 -0.51 12.45
CA LYS A 51 9.60 0.71 12.91
C LYS A 51 9.11 1.12 14.31
N ARG A 52 9.54 0.36 15.34
CA ARG A 52 9.25 0.67 16.75
C ARG A 52 9.66 2.11 17.08
N GLY A 53 8.67 2.99 17.34
CA GLY A 53 8.90 4.35 17.85
C GLY A 53 8.24 5.48 17.06
N LEU A 54 7.52 5.20 15.97
CA LEU A 54 6.69 6.23 15.33
C LEU A 54 5.43 6.49 16.20
N PRO A 55 4.86 7.72 16.19
CA PRO A 55 3.61 8.07 16.88
C PRO A 55 2.39 7.73 16.03
N GLU A 56 1.31 7.23 16.63
CA GLU A 56 0.17 6.59 15.93
C GLU A 56 -0.47 7.53 14.89
N ALA A 57 -0.40 8.84 15.16
CA ALA A 57 -0.81 9.91 14.25
C ALA A 57 -0.17 9.84 12.85
N VAL A 58 1.07 9.35 12.74
CA VAL A 58 1.76 9.22 11.43
C VAL A 58 1.15 8.08 10.61
N LEU A 59 0.76 6.97 11.27
CA LEU A 59 0.06 5.89 10.58
C LEU A 59 -1.31 6.35 10.11
N ASP A 60 -2.07 7.03 10.97
CA ASP A 60 -3.41 7.54 10.66
C ASP A 60 -3.37 8.54 9.48
N GLU A 61 -2.41 9.46 9.48
CA GLU A 61 -2.21 10.39 8.35
C GLU A 61 -1.90 9.64 7.05
N THR A 62 -1.04 8.61 7.12
CA THR A 62 -0.67 7.82 5.95
C THR A 62 -1.87 7.02 5.41
N LEU A 63 -2.67 6.41 6.29
CA LEU A 63 -3.88 5.69 5.91
C LEU A 63 -4.93 6.63 5.30
N ARG A 64 -5.05 7.84 5.84
CA ARG A 64 -5.94 8.86 5.28
C ARG A 64 -5.51 9.29 3.87
N LYS A 65 -4.20 9.47 3.64
CA LYS A 65 -3.66 9.75 2.29
C LYS A 65 -3.90 8.59 1.33
N LEU A 66 -3.71 7.36 1.79
CA LEU A 66 -4.01 6.15 0.99
C LEU A 66 -5.46 6.17 0.53
N SER A 67 -6.41 6.35 1.47
CA SER A 67 -7.84 6.35 1.16
C SER A 67 -8.20 7.48 0.18
N ASP A 68 -7.66 8.70 0.37
CA ASP A 68 -7.86 9.82 -0.57
C ASP A 68 -7.36 9.52 -1.99
N ILE A 69 -6.21 8.87 -2.12
CA ILE A 69 -5.67 8.44 -3.42
C ILE A 69 -6.59 7.39 -4.03
N LEU A 70 -7.00 6.37 -3.27
CA LEU A 70 -7.83 5.28 -3.80
C LEU A 70 -9.21 5.78 -4.24
N VAL A 71 -9.85 6.67 -3.47
CA VAL A 71 -11.13 7.30 -3.83
C VAL A 71 -10.99 8.11 -5.13
N LYS A 72 -9.87 8.82 -5.31
CA LYS A 72 -9.59 9.52 -6.57
C LYS A 72 -9.52 8.52 -7.72
N TYR A 73 -8.77 7.43 -7.60
CA TYR A 73 -8.68 6.41 -8.64
C TYR A 73 -10.02 5.74 -8.97
N ASP A 74 -10.84 5.47 -7.96
CA ASP A 74 -12.20 4.91 -8.15
C ASP A 74 -13.11 5.87 -8.92
N THR A 75 -12.93 7.18 -8.76
CA THR A 75 -13.70 8.22 -9.48
C THR A 75 -13.30 8.35 -10.96
N PHE A 76 -12.14 7.83 -11.37
CA PHE A 76 -11.62 7.93 -12.75
C PHE A 76 -11.82 6.66 -13.59
N VAL A 77 -12.50 5.63 -13.07
CA VAL A 77 -12.88 4.39 -13.78
C VAL A 77 -14.38 4.41 -14.09
#